data_AF-A0A7X5KLR2-F1
#
_entry.id   AF-A0A7X5KLR2-F1
#
_cell.length_a   1.000
_cell.length_b   1.000
_cell.length_c   1.000
_cell.angle_alpha   90.00
_cell.angle_beta   90.00
_cell.angle_gamma   90.00
#
_symmetry.space_group_name_H-M   'P 1'
#
loop_
_entity.id
_entity.type
_entity.pdbx_description
1 polymer ?
#
loop_
_entity_poly.entity_id
_entity_poly.type
_entity_poly.pdbx_seq_one_letter_code
_entity_poly.pdbx_strand_id
1 'polypeptide(L)' 'MEAGISIEEMMEDLTAYFEAAGYEDYFEKELRDKSKDEIVDLYRRIFLEEEPDSGIEL' A
#
# COMPACT_ATOMS: atom_id res chain seq x y z
N MET A 1 23.44 1.42 -2.72
CA MET A 1 22.14 1.83 -3.30
C MET A 1 21.12 1.49 -2.24
N GLU A 2 20.40 2.48 -1.72
CA GLU A 2 19.21 2.21 -0.88
C GLU A 2 18.26 1.37 -1.73
N ALA A 3 17.95 0.16 -1.28
CA ALA A 3 16.99 -0.70 -1.96
C ALA A 3 15.58 -0.17 -1.64
N GLY A 4 15.16 0.85 -2.38
CA GLY A 4 13.77 1.29 -2.38
C GLY A 4 12.93 0.27 -3.14
N ILE A 5 11.80 -0.13 -2.56
CA ILE A 5 10.82 -1.01 -3.20
C ILE A 5 10.30 -0.40 -4.50
N SER A 6 10.12 -1.23 -5.52
CA SER A 6 9.65 -0.84 -6.85
C SER A 6 8.13 -0.60 -6.87
N ILE A 7 7.62 0.18 -7.83
CA ILE A 7 6.16 0.34 -8.02
C ILE A 7 5.47 -1.01 -8.30
N GLU A 8 6.12 -1.89 -9.06
CA GLU A 8 5.60 -3.24 -9.35
C GLU A 8 5.44 -4.05 -8.07
N GLU A 9 6.47 -4.08 -7.23
CA GLU A 9 6.43 -4.75 -5.92
C GLU A 9 5.37 -4.14 -5.00
N MET A 10 5.23 -2.81 -4.97
CA MET A 10 4.16 -2.15 -4.20
C MET A 10 2.76 -2.59 -4.67
N MET A 11 2.54 -2.72 -5.99
CA MET A 11 1.26 -3.19 -6.52
C MET A 11 1.00 -4.66 -6.18
N GLU A 12 2.03 -5.52 -6.25
CA GLU A 12 1.91 -6.92 -5.86
C GLU A 12 1.54 -7.07 -4.38
N ASP A 13 2.24 -6.36 -3.49
CA ASP A 13 1.95 -6.34 -2.05
C ASP A 13 0.53 -5.85 -1.75
N LEU A 14 0.12 -4.72 -2.36
CA LEU A 14 -1.23 -4.18 -2.20
C LEU A 14 -2.28 -5.17 -2.68
N THR A 15 -2.07 -5.79 -3.85
CA THR A 15 -2.99 -6.78 -4.40
C THR A 15 -3.13 -7.97 -3.47
N ALA A 16 -2.01 -8.55 -3.03
CA ALA A 16 -2.01 -9.69 -2.13
C ALA A 16 -2.70 -9.37 -0.79
N TYR A 17 -2.46 -8.17 -0.23
CA TYR A 17 -3.09 -7.73 1.01
C TYR A 17 -4.62 -7.64 0.89
N PHE A 18 -5.11 -7.00 -0.17
CA PHE A 18 -6.56 -6.81 -0.36
C PHE A 18 -7.26 -8.10 -0.81
N GLU A 19 -6.64 -8.91 -1.68
CA GLU A 19 -7.18 -10.20 -2.07
C GLU A 19 -7.26 -11.17 -0.89
N ALA A 20 -6.26 -11.17 0.01
CA ALA A 20 -6.32 -11.94 1.26
C ALA A 20 -7.44 -11.49 2.20
N ALA A 21 -7.84 -10.21 2.12
CA ALA A 21 -9.00 -9.67 2.84
C ALA A 21 -10.35 -9.94 2.14
N GLY A 22 -10.34 -10.58 0.96
CA GLY A 22 -11.53 -10.96 0.19
C GLY A 22 -11.92 -10.00 -0.94
N TYR A 23 -11.06 -9.04 -1.29
CA TYR A 23 -11.27 -8.16 -2.44
C TYR A 23 -10.73 -8.82 -3.72
N GLU A 24 -11.55 -9.62 -4.38
CA GLU A 24 -11.16 -10.35 -5.62
C GLU A 24 -10.78 -9.41 -6.77
N ASP A 25 -9.70 -9.73 -7.48
CA ASP A 25 -9.16 -8.98 -8.63
C ASP A 25 -8.84 -7.52 -8.29
N TYR A 26 -8.34 -7.26 -7.08
CA TYR A 26 -8.08 -5.90 -6.61
C TYR A 26 -7.14 -5.13 -7.54
N PHE A 27 -6.12 -5.80 -8.08
CA PHE A 27 -5.22 -5.19 -9.05
C PHE A 27 -5.96 -4.62 -10.25
N GLU A 28 -6.79 -5.44 -10.91
CA GLU A 28 -7.47 -5.06 -12.15
C GLU A 28 -8.56 -3.99 -11.91
N LYS A 29 -9.23 -4.04 -10.76
CA LYS A 29 -10.33 -3.13 -10.45
C LYS A 29 -9.85 -1.78 -9.91
N GLU A 30 -8.82 -1.79 -9.07
CA GLU A 30 -8.47 -0.62 -8.25
C GLU A 30 -7.04 -0.10 -8.47
N LEU A 31 -6.07 -0.93 -8.88
CA LEU A 31 -4.66 -0.50 -9.01
C LEU A 31 -4.21 -0.23 -10.46
N ARG A 32 -4.74 -0.97 -11.45
CA ARG A 32 -4.27 -0.97 -12.84
C ARG A 32 -4.22 0.41 -13.49
N ASP A 33 -5.24 1.23 -13.25
CA ASP A 33 -5.38 2.57 -13.84
C ASP A 33 -4.87 3.68 -12.91
N LYS A 34 -4.33 3.33 -11.73
CA LYS A 34 -3.76 4.31 -10.80
C LYS A 34 -2.42 4.83 -11.28
N SER A 35 -2.17 6.10 -10.96
CA SER A 35 -0.87 6.71 -11.17
C SER A 35 0.15 6.17 -10.16
N LYS A 36 1.43 6.26 -10.52
CA LYS A 36 2.54 5.83 -9.64
C LYS A 36 2.47 6.53 -8.28
N ASP A 37 2.22 7.84 -8.25
CA ASP A 37 2.07 8.60 -7.00
C ASP A 37 0.91 8.07 -6.14
N GLU A 38 -0.22 7.68 -6.74
CA GLU A 38 -1.34 7.11 -5.99
C GLU A 38 -1.02 5.73 -5.40
N ILE A 39 -0.26 4.90 -6.14
CA ILE A 39 0.18 3.59 -5.65
C ILE A 39 1.15 3.77 -4.48
N VAL A 40 2.09 4.71 -4.58
CA VAL A 40 3.05 5.02 -3.51
C VAL A 40 2.33 5.55 -2.27
N ASP A 41 1.37 6.46 -2.45
CA ASP A 41 0.57 7.00 -1.35
C ASP A 41 -0.22 5.89 -0.67
N LEU A 42 -0.96 5.07 -1.43
CA LEU A 42 -1.75 3.96 -0.89
C LEU A 42 -0.88 2.93 -0.15
N TYR A 43 0.26 2.56 -0.75
CA TYR A 43 1.22 1.64 -0.13
C TYR A 43 1.72 2.19 1.19
N ARG A 44 2.08 3.48 1.24
CA ARG A 44 2.53 4.14 2.47
C ARG A 44 1.46 4.11 3.55
N ARG A 45 0.21 4.43 3.19
CA ARG A 45 -0.91 4.47 4.14
C ARG A 45 -1.23 3.11 4.76
N ILE A 46 -0.95 2.02 4.06
CA ILE A 46 -1.27 0.66 4.51
C ILE A 46 -0.08 0.00 5.22
N PHE A 47 1.13 0.18 4.70
CA PHE A 47 2.32 -0.58 5.15
C PHE A 47 3.36 0.26 5.90
N LEU A 48 3.30 1.60 5.82
CA LEU A 48 4.33 2.49 6.38
C LEU A 48 3.78 3.52 7.38
N GLU A 49 2.46 3.75 7.43
CA GLU A 49 1.82 4.47 8.53
C GLU A 49 1.68 3.55 9.76
N GLU A 50 2.78 3.32 10.47
CA GLU A 50 2.72 2.92 11.88
C GLU A 50 2.75 4.17 12.77
N GLU A 51 1.69 4.25 13.59
CA GLU A 51 1.43 5.12 14.75
C GLU A 51 0.93 6.56 14.51
N PRO A 52 -0.37 6.86 14.79
CA PRO A 52 -0.69 8.18 15.31
C PRO A 52 0.10 8.35 16.60
N ASP A 53 0.81 9.47 16.70
CA ASP A 53 1.35 10.04 17.92
C ASP A 53 0.37 9.84 19.10
N SER A 54 0.50 8.74 19.82
CA SER A 54 -0.14 8.54 21.12
C SER A 54 0.89 8.78 22.20
N GLY A 55 1.53 9.94 22.09
CA GLY A 55 1.99 10.70 23.24
C GLY A 55 0.79 11.26 24.01
N ILE A 56 -0.04 10.39 24.59
CA ILE A 56 -0.87 10.77 25.73
C ILE A 56 -0.28 10.08 26.96
N GLU A 57 0.72 10.72 27.54
CA GLU A 57 0.91 10.69 28.98
C GLU A 57 -0.25 11.47 29.61
N LEU A 58 -1.20 10.78 30.23
CA LEU A 58 -2.10 11.34 31.25
C LEU A 58 -2.21 10.39 32.44
#